data_AF-A0A1I6V3R0-F1
#
_entry.id   AF-A0A1I6V3R0-F1
#
_cell.length_a   1.000
_cell.length_b   1.000
_cell.length_c   1.000
_cell.angle_alpha   90.00
_cell.angle_beta   90.00
_cell.angle_gamma   90.00
#
_symmetry.space_group_name_H-M   'P 1'
#
loop_
_entity.id
_entity.type
_entity.pdbx_description
1 polymer ?
#
loop_
_entity_poly.entity_id
_entity_poly.type
_entity_poly.pdbx_seq_one_letter_code
_entity_poly.pdbx_strand_id
1 'polypeptide(L)'
;MQVLRYFMQWLIFILLFNAAALGLELAEGSKITTTEYYGYHNIGFTFVALMFLSSCVLYPVALLPLSMLISKLVRAVLVRVLLYCMIGIVGGVMMFNQLYDNLFIQEYGLNRGTAMLLFGVVGVIYALLDQYLQHRSQGRIV
;
A
#
# COMPACT_ATOMS: atom_id res chain seq x y z
N MET A 1 -11.65 22.20 -4.45
CA MET A 1 -10.89 21.80 -3.24
C MET A 1 -9.93 20.66 -3.58
N GLN A 2 -8.94 20.87 -4.46
CA GLN A 2 -8.05 19.80 -4.91
C GLN A 2 -7.06 19.35 -3.82
N VAL A 3 -6.56 20.30 -3.02
CA VAL A 3 -5.66 20.02 -1.89
C VAL A 3 -6.33 19.10 -0.85
N LEU A 4 -7.60 19.35 -0.51
CA LEU A 4 -8.35 18.53 0.43
C LEU A 4 -8.51 17.09 -0.07
N ARG A 5 -8.76 16.91 -1.38
CA ARG A 5 -8.83 15.57 -1.99
C ARG A 5 -7.51 14.81 -1.83
N TYR A 6 -6.38 15.44 -2.18
CA TYR A 6 -5.08 14.78 -2.06
C TYR A 6 -4.70 14.51 -0.59
N PHE A 7 -5.14 15.34 0.34
CA PHE A 7 -4.99 15.11 1.78
C PHE A 7 -5.83 13.92 2.26
N MET A 8 -7.10 13.80 1.83
CA MET A 8 -7.93 12.63 2.13
C MET A 8 -7.33 11.35 1.56
N GLN A 9 -6.83 11.40 0.33
CA GLN A 9 -6.14 10.27 -0.30
C GLN A 9 -4.87 9.87 0.44
N TRP A 10 -4.16 10.82 1.05
CA TRP A 10 -3.01 10.52 1.90
C TRP A 10 -3.40 9.70 3.12
N LEU A 11 -4.43 10.14 3.85
CA LEU A 11 -4.94 9.43 5.02
C LEU A 11 -5.45 8.02 4.66
N ILE A 12 -6.19 7.91 3.54
CA ILE A 12 -6.66 6.62 3.03
C ILE A 12 -5.48 5.71 2.71
N PHE A 13 -4.44 6.24 2.06
CA PHE A 13 -3.25 5.46 1.74
C PHE A 13 -2.55 4.96 3.01
N ILE A 14 -2.36 5.83 4.01
CA ILE A 14 -1.74 5.45 5.29
C ILE A 14 -2.50 4.27 5.90
N LEU A 15 -3.83 4.35 5.98
CA LEU A 15 -4.66 3.28 6.55
C LEU A 15 -4.54 1.97 5.75
N LEU A 16 -4.70 2.03 4.43
CA LEU A 16 -4.67 0.84 3.57
C LEU A 16 -3.28 0.19 3.56
N PHE A 17 -2.21 0.99 3.49
CA PHE A 17 -0.84 0.51 3.50
C PHE A 17 -0.52 -0.20 4.83
N ASN A 18 -0.84 0.42 5.96
CA ASN A 18 -0.60 -0.20 7.26
C ASN A 18 -1.45 -1.47 7.46
N ALA A 19 -2.70 -1.47 6.99
CA ALA A 19 -3.53 -2.68 7.05
C ALA A 19 -2.95 -3.82 6.21
N ALA A 20 -2.44 -3.56 5.00
CA ALA A 20 -1.78 -4.57 4.19
C ALA A 20 -0.43 -5.01 4.76
N ALA A 21 0.36 -4.09 5.29
CA ALA A 21 1.63 -4.40 5.96
C ALA A 21 1.43 -5.31 7.17
N LEU A 22 0.46 -4.99 8.03
CA LEU A 22 0.11 -5.82 9.18
C LEU A 22 -0.53 -7.14 8.75
N GLY A 23 -1.38 -7.14 7.72
CA GLY A 23 -1.95 -8.36 7.16
C GLY A 23 -0.86 -9.30 6.63
N LEU A 24 0.14 -8.74 5.96
CA LEU A 24 1.28 -9.49 5.45
C LEU A 24 2.11 -10.06 6.61
N GLU A 25 2.32 -9.26 7.64
CA GLU A 25 3.05 -9.67 8.82
C GLU A 25 2.36 -10.79 9.59
N LEU A 26 1.03 -10.72 9.73
CA LEU A 26 0.25 -11.77 10.37
C LEU A 26 0.22 -13.05 9.52
N ALA A 27 0.19 -12.94 8.19
CA ALA A 27 0.11 -14.09 7.28
C ALA A 27 1.46 -14.79 7.05
N GLU A 28 2.54 -14.02 6.93
CA GLU A 28 3.87 -14.52 6.57
C GLU A 28 4.89 -14.32 7.70
N GLY A 29 4.95 -13.13 8.29
CA GLY A 29 5.90 -12.83 9.37
C GLY A 29 5.72 -13.68 10.63
N SER A 30 4.48 -14.08 10.95
CA SER A 30 4.17 -14.97 12.07
C SER A 30 4.79 -16.38 11.96
N LYS A 31 5.21 -16.79 10.77
CA LYS A 31 5.90 -18.07 10.55
C LYS A 31 7.35 -18.03 11.04
N ILE A 32 7.96 -16.85 11.09
CA ILE A 32 9.36 -16.68 11.50
C ILE A 32 9.42 -16.64 13.03
N THR A 33 10.10 -17.62 13.62
CA THR A 33 10.16 -17.80 15.09
C THR A 33 11.49 -17.36 15.71
N THR A 34 12.43 -16.89 14.90
CA THR A 34 13.75 -16.41 15.36
C THR A 34 13.69 -15.00 15.93
N THR A 35 14.49 -14.72 16.95
CA THR A 35 14.62 -13.38 17.55
C THR A 35 15.37 -12.38 16.66
N GLU A 36 16.11 -12.85 15.65
CA GLU A 36 16.82 -12.00 14.67
C GLU A 36 15.86 -11.27 13.72
N TYR A 37 14.64 -11.76 13.59
CA TYR A 37 13.64 -11.18 12.71
C TYR A 37 12.96 -9.98 13.38
N TYR A 38 13.13 -8.77 12.86
CA TYR A 38 12.53 -7.55 13.44
C TYR A 38 11.05 -7.35 13.02
N GLY A 39 10.24 -8.42 13.10
CA GLY A 39 8.80 -8.38 12.84
C GLY A 39 7.96 -7.94 14.03
N TYR A 40 6.63 -7.91 13.84
CA TYR A 40 5.67 -7.49 14.87
C TYR A 40 5.78 -8.33 16.14
N HIS A 41 6.08 -9.63 16.03
CA HIS A 41 6.24 -10.50 17.19
C HIS A 41 7.41 -10.06 18.11
N ASN A 42 8.50 -9.55 17.52
CA ASN A 42 9.73 -9.26 18.26
C ASN A 42 9.87 -7.79 18.64
N ILE A 43 9.43 -6.85 17.79
CA ILE A 43 9.53 -5.41 18.07
C ILE A 43 8.16 -4.74 18.32
N GLY A 44 7.06 -5.49 18.27
CA GLY A 44 5.73 -5.05 18.68
C GLY A 44 5.29 -3.75 18.00
N PHE A 45 4.95 -2.76 18.84
CA PHE A 45 4.48 -1.46 18.38
C PHE A 45 5.50 -0.71 17.51
N THR A 46 6.80 -0.94 17.69
CA THR A 46 7.85 -0.30 16.87
C THR A 46 7.69 -0.68 15.40
N PHE A 47 7.30 -1.92 15.08
CA PHE A 47 6.99 -2.33 13.71
C PHE A 47 5.88 -1.45 13.12
N VAL A 48 4.77 -1.29 13.87
CA VAL A 48 3.63 -0.48 13.45
C VAL A 48 4.04 0.97 13.22
N ALA A 49 4.84 1.53 14.13
CA ALA A 49 5.35 2.89 14.01
C ALA A 49 6.23 3.06 12.75
N LEU A 50 7.11 2.09 12.45
CA LEU A 50 7.94 2.11 11.25
C LEU A 50 7.11 2.04 9.97
N MET A 51 6.10 1.17 9.92
CA MET A 51 5.20 1.08 8.77
C MET A 51 4.38 2.36 8.59
N PHE A 52 3.91 2.95 9.70
CA PHE A 52 3.19 4.22 9.69
C PHE A 52 4.07 5.35 9.15
N LEU A 53 5.28 5.54 9.70
CA LEU A 53 6.22 6.56 9.25
C LEU A 53 6.60 6.36 7.77
N SER A 54 6.84 5.12 7.36
CA SER A 54 7.12 4.78 5.97
C SER A 54 5.96 5.20 5.06
N SER A 55 4.71 4.91 5.44
CA SER A 55 3.53 5.31 4.67
C SER A 55 3.32 6.83 4.59
N CYS A 56 3.68 7.56 5.65
CA CYS A 56 3.63 9.02 5.69
C CYS A 56 4.58 9.65 4.66
N VAL A 57 5.75 9.04 4.43
CA VAL A 57 6.76 9.53 3.47
C VAL A 57 6.50 9.00 2.06
N LEU A 58 6.09 7.73 1.93
CA LEU A 58 5.92 7.08 0.62
C LEU A 58 4.82 7.73 -0.21
N TYR A 59 3.75 8.21 0.44
CA TYR A 59 2.68 8.89 -0.26
C TYR A 59 3.12 10.17 -0.97
N PRO A 60 3.64 11.22 -0.29
CA PRO A 60 4.03 12.46 -0.97
C PRO A 60 5.16 12.26 -1.98
N VAL A 61 6.07 11.32 -1.73
CA VAL A 61 7.25 11.10 -2.58
C VAL A 61 6.91 10.29 -3.82
N ALA A 62 6.12 9.22 -3.71
CA ALA A 62 5.87 8.29 -4.80
C ALA A 62 4.42 8.33 -5.28
N LEU A 63 3.46 8.15 -4.38
CA LEU A 63 2.07 7.94 -4.81
C LEU A 63 1.37 9.22 -5.25
N LEU A 64 1.64 10.36 -4.62
CA LEU A 64 1.06 11.65 -5.00
C LEU A 64 1.42 12.06 -6.43
N PRO A 65 2.71 12.15 -6.85
CA PRO A 65 3.03 12.50 -8.23
C PRO A 65 2.45 11.49 -9.23
N LEU A 66 2.40 10.21 -8.87
CA LEU A 66 1.82 9.16 -9.69
C LEU A 66 0.30 9.32 -9.84
N SER A 67 -0.43 9.57 -8.75
CA SER A 67 -1.86 9.83 -8.75
C SER A 67 -2.20 11.08 -9.57
N MET A 68 -1.39 12.13 -9.47
CA MET A 68 -1.52 13.32 -10.31
C MET A 68 -1.35 12.98 -11.79
N LEU A 69 -0.31 12.21 -12.15
CA LEU A 69 -0.03 11.79 -13.51
C LEU A 69 -1.16 10.93 -14.10
N ILE A 70 -1.60 9.91 -13.36
CA ILE A 70 -2.70 9.01 -13.75
C ILE A 70 -3.99 9.80 -13.94
N SER A 71 -4.28 10.73 -13.03
CA SER A 71 -5.50 11.54 -13.11
C SER A 71 -5.54 12.42 -14.36
N LYS A 72 -4.37 12.89 -14.83
CA LYS A 72 -4.24 13.72 -16.03
C LYS A 72 -4.29 12.91 -17.32
N LEU A 73 -3.65 11.75 -17.35
CA LEU A 73 -3.47 10.95 -18.57
C LEU A 73 -4.61 9.97 -18.83
N VAL A 74 -5.20 9.39 -17.78
CA VAL A 74 -6.13 8.27 -17.90
C VAL A 74 -7.52 8.73 -17.52
N ARG A 75 -8.47 8.64 -18.46
CA ARG A 75 -9.89 8.96 -18.19
C ARG A 75 -10.74 7.72 -17.88
N ALA A 76 -10.38 6.58 -18.45
CA ALA A 76 -11.13 5.34 -18.26
C ALA A 76 -10.90 4.77 -16.85
N VAL A 77 -11.99 4.57 -16.11
CA VAL A 77 -11.97 4.08 -14.72
C VAL A 77 -11.30 2.71 -14.61
N LEU A 78 -11.65 1.79 -15.52
CA LEU A 78 -11.06 0.44 -15.54
C LEU A 78 -9.53 0.47 -15.69
N VAL A 79 -9.01 1.33 -16.57
CA VAL A 79 -7.56 1.45 -16.77
C VAL A 79 -6.88 2.00 -15.52
N ARG A 80 -7.51 2.95 -14.80
CA ARG A 80 -6.98 3.45 -13.52
C ARG A 80 -6.93 2.36 -12.46
N VAL A 81 -8.00 1.58 -12.32
CA VAL A 81 -8.06 0.47 -11.36
C VAL A 81 -6.94 -0.54 -11.64
N LEU A 82 -6.74 -0.90 -12.91
CA LEU A 82 -5.64 -1.80 -13.31
C LEU A 82 -4.27 -1.20 -12.99
N LEU A 83 -4.04 0.09 -13.26
CA LEU A 83 -2.77 0.75 -12.96
C LEU A 83 -2.47 0.75 -11.46
N TYR A 84 -3.41 1.20 -10.63
CA TYR A 84 -3.20 1.20 -9.18
C TYR A 84 -3.08 -0.21 -8.59
N CYS A 85 -3.80 -1.19 -9.15
CA CYS A 85 -3.63 -2.60 -8.79
C CYS A 85 -2.18 -3.06 -9.08
N MET A 86 -1.67 -2.79 -10.28
CA MET A 86 -0.29 -3.14 -10.66
C MET A 86 0.74 -2.40 -9.79
N ILE A 87 0.54 -1.11 -9.52
CA ILE A 87 1.39 -0.33 -8.62
C ILE A 87 1.38 -0.94 -7.21
N GLY A 88 0.21 -1.33 -6.72
CA GLY A 88 0.04 -2.03 -5.46
C GLY A 88 0.83 -3.34 -5.44
N ILE A 89 0.65 -4.21 -6.43
CA ILE A 89 1.37 -5.48 -6.55
C ILE A 89 2.89 -5.26 -6.55
N VAL A 90 3.40 -4.35 -7.38
CA VAL A 90 4.84 -4.06 -7.47
C VAL A 90 5.35 -3.52 -6.13
N GLY A 91 4.65 -2.56 -5.53
CA GLY A 91 4.99 -2.00 -4.22
C GLY A 91 4.98 -3.06 -3.11
N GLY A 92 3.99 -3.94 -3.10
CA GLY A 92 3.88 -5.04 -2.15
C GLY A 92 5.01 -6.06 -2.27
N VAL A 93 5.42 -6.41 -3.49
CA VAL A 93 6.57 -7.29 -3.74
C VAL A 93 7.87 -6.63 -3.29
N MET A 94 8.07 -5.35 -3.61
CA MET A 94 9.25 -4.61 -3.14
C MET A 94 9.30 -4.57 -1.62
N MET A 95 8.17 -4.30 -0.97
CA MET A 95 8.06 -4.29 0.48
C MET A 95 8.32 -5.66 1.09
N PHE A 96 7.78 -6.74 0.52
CA PHE A 96 8.05 -8.11 0.96
C PHE A 96 9.54 -8.42 0.96
N ASN A 97 10.24 -8.09 -0.13
CA ASN A 97 11.68 -8.33 -0.26
C ASN A 97 12.53 -7.42 0.65
N GLN A 98 11.98 -6.29 1.10
CA GLN A 98 12.64 -5.42 2.09
C GLN A 98 12.40 -5.91 3.53
N LEU A 99 11.23 -6.49 3.79
CA LEU A 99 10.82 -6.93 5.13
C LEU A 99 11.41 -8.29 5.49
N TYR A 100 11.53 -9.18 4.50
CA TYR A 100 11.99 -10.54 4.68
C TYR A 100 13.31 -10.75 3.95
N ASP A 101 14.36 -11.10 4.70
CA ASP A 101 15.62 -11.52 4.10
C ASP A 101 15.42 -12.79 3.26
N ASN A 102 16.24 -12.96 2.22
CA ASN A 102 16.20 -14.12 1.33
C ASN A 102 16.35 -15.45 2.09
N LEU A 103 17.15 -15.45 3.17
CA LEU A 103 17.30 -16.59 4.05
C LEU A 103 15.96 -16.98 4.69
N PHE A 104 15.25 -16.02 5.29
CA PHE A 104 13.93 -16.27 5.89
C PHE A 104 12.90 -16.70 4.86
N ILE A 105 12.92 -16.13 3.64
CA ILE A 105 12.02 -16.52 2.56
C ILE A 105 12.18 -18.00 2.21
N GLN A 106 13.43 -18.48 2.12
CA GLN A 106 13.71 -19.87 1.78
C GLN A 106 13.44 -20.82 2.95
N GLU A 107 13.91 -20.47 4.15
CA GLU A 107 13.82 -21.32 5.33
C GLU A 107 12.38 -21.51 5.81
N TYR A 108 11.59 -20.43 5.81
CA TYR A 108 10.20 -20.45 6.27
C TYR A 108 9.18 -20.58 5.13
N GLY A 109 9.64 -20.74 3.89
CA GLY A 109 8.78 -20.92 2.71
C GLY A 109 7.78 -19.76 2.52
N LEU A 110 8.23 -18.53 2.76
CA LEU A 110 7.36 -17.35 2.72
C LEU A 110 6.85 -17.10 1.31
N ASN A 111 5.56 -16.81 1.20
CA ASN A 111 4.91 -16.68 -0.10
C ASN A 111 4.87 -15.21 -0.55
N ARG A 112 5.53 -14.89 -1.67
CA ARG A 112 5.43 -13.55 -2.29
C ARG A 112 4.03 -13.25 -2.80
N GLY A 113 3.26 -14.28 -3.16
CA GLY A 113 1.89 -14.15 -3.66
C GLY A 113 0.94 -13.53 -2.65
N THR A 114 1.17 -13.71 -1.35
CA THR A 114 0.37 -13.08 -0.28
C THR A 114 0.55 -11.56 -0.29
N ALA A 115 1.77 -11.07 -0.50
CA ALA A 115 2.03 -9.64 -0.69
C ALA A 115 1.37 -9.11 -1.98
N MET A 116 1.47 -9.84 -3.09
CA MET A 116 0.81 -9.45 -4.35
C MET A 116 -0.70 -9.31 -4.16
N LEU A 117 -1.34 -10.26 -3.49
CA LEU A 117 -2.79 -10.24 -3.25
C LEU A 117 -3.19 -9.09 -2.33
N LEU A 118 -2.55 -8.94 -1.17
CA LEU A 118 -2.90 -7.90 -0.19
C LEU A 118 -2.72 -6.50 -0.78
N PHE A 119 -1.57 -6.22 -1.39
CA PHE A 119 -1.30 -4.90 -1.93
C PHE A 119 -2.01 -4.66 -3.27
N GLY A 120 -2.30 -5.69 -4.06
CA GLY A 120 -3.16 -5.60 -5.23
C GLY A 120 -4.58 -5.18 -4.86
N VAL A 121 -5.18 -5.80 -3.83
CA VAL A 121 -6.49 -5.40 -3.29
C VAL A 121 -6.46 -3.97 -2.78
N VAL A 122 -5.42 -3.56 -2.05
CA VAL A 122 -5.23 -2.17 -1.62
C VAL A 122 -5.21 -1.22 -2.82
N GLY A 123 -4.48 -1.56 -3.88
CA GLY A 123 -4.43 -0.77 -5.11
C GLY A 123 -5.80 -0.57 -5.74
N VAL A 124 -6.62 -1.63 -5.81
CA VAL A 124 -8.00 -1.57 -6.30
C VAL A 124 -8.87 -0.66 -5.42
N ILE A 125 -8.85 -0.86 -4.10
CA ILE A 125 -9.64 -0.05 -3.15
C ILE A 125 -9.24 1.42 -3.26
N TYR A 126 -7.93 1.69 -3.31
CA TYR A 126 -7.39 3.04 -3.46
C TYR A 126 -7.88 3.71 -4.76
N ALA A 127 -7.89 2.98 -5.88
CA ALA A 127 -8.37 3.49 -7.16
C ALA A 127 -9.86 3.88 -7.14
N LEU A 128 -10.69 3.04 -6.51
CA LEU A 128 -12.13 3.29 -6.38
C LEU A 128 -12.38 4.52 -5.51
N LEU A 129 -11.64 4.68 -4.42
CA LEU A 129 -11.74 5.85 -3.55
C LEU A 129 -11.21 7.12 -4.23
N ASP A 130 -10.13 7.04 -5.00
CA ASP A 130 -9.66 8.16 -5.85
C ASP A 130 -10.76 8.61 -6.81
N GLN A 131 -11.40 7.68 -7.51
CA GLN A 131 -12.48 7.98 -8.44
C GLN A 131 -13.68 8.61 -7.73
N TYR A 132 -14.09 8.09 -6.58
CA TYR A 132 -15.18 8.64 -5.77
C TYR A 132 -14.87 10.09 -5.32
N LEU A 133 -13.66 10.33 -4.80
CA LEU A 133 -13.24 11.66 -4.37
C LEU A 133 -13.10 12.64 -5.53
N GLN A 134 -12.69 12.16 -6.71
CA GLN A 134 -12.67 12.96 -7.94
C GLN A 134 -14.06 13.46 -8.33
N HIS A 135 -15.04 12.56 -8.39
CA HIS A 135 -16.42 12.93 -8.70
C HIS A 135 -16.98 13.93 -7.69
N ARG A 136 -16.76 13.71 -6.38
CA ARG A 136 -17.18 14.68 -5.35
C ARG A 136 -16.49 16.03 -5.47
N SER A 137 -15.20 16.07 -5.79
CA SER A 137 -14.47 17.33 -5.93
C SER A 137 -14.85 18.10 -7.20
N GLN A 138 -15.37 17.42 -8.22
CA GLN A 138 -15.84 18.03 -9.46
C GLN A 138 -17.33 18.38 -9.41
N GLY A 139 -18.09 17.82 -8.45
CA GLY A 139 -19.51 18.08 -8.19
C GLY A 139 -19.82 19.45 -7.57
N ARG A 140 -19.35 20.54 -8.19
CA ARG A 140 -20.12 21.79 -8.33
C ARG A 140 -20.49 21.87 -9.81
N ILE A 141 -21.79 21.77 -10.10
CA ILE A 141 -22.46 21.89 -11.40
C ILE A 141 -22.33 20.64 -12.29
N VAL A 142 -23.29 19.72 -12.22
CA VAL A 142 -24.48 19.65 -13.09
C VAL A 142 -25.63 19.11 -12.27
#